data_AF-A0A497A7C6-F1
#
_entry.id   AF-A0A497A7C6-F1
#
_cell.length_a   1.000
_cell.length_b   1.000
_cell.length_c   1.000
_cell.angle_alpha   90.00
_cell.angle_beta   90.00
_cell.angle_gamma   90.00
#
_symmetry.space_group_name_H-M   'P 1'
#
loop_
_entity.id
_entity.type
_entity.pdbx_description
1 polymer ?
#
loop_
_entity_poly.entity_id
_entity_poly.type
_entity_poly.pdbx_seq_one_letter_code
_entity_poly.pdbx_strand_id
1 'polypeptide(L)' 'MDNLEPKIVAFCCNWCSYAGADLAGTSRIQYHPAIRIIRVMCSGRVSPLFV' A
#
# COMPACT_ATOMS: atom_id res chain seq x y z
N MET A 1 -15.13 19.98 -14.18
CA MET A 1 -13.84 19.35 -14.56
C MET A 1 -13.66 18.19 -13.62
N ASP A 2 -13.70 16.96 -14.12
CA ASP A 2 -13.81 15.76 -13.31
C ASP A 2 -12.58 15.59 -12.41
N ASN A 3 -12.75 15.86 -11.12
CA ASN A 3 -11.72 15.67 -10.10
C ASN A 3 -11.63 14.18 -9.75
N LEU A 4 -11.14 13.39 -10.70
CA LEU A 4 -10.91 11.95 -10.54
C LEU A 4 -9.71 11.74 -9.62
N GLU A 5 -9.96 11.59 -8.31
CA GLU A 5 -8.92 11.14 -7.39
C GLU A 5 -8.48 9.72 -7.76
N PRO A 6 -7.17 9.47 -7.88
CA PRO A 6 -6.67 8.14 -8.22
C PRO A 6 -7.03 7.14 -7.12
N LYS A 7 -7.46 5.95 -7.52
CA LYS A 7 -7.69 4.83 -6.60
C LYS A 7 -6.52 3.86 -6.75
N ILE A 8 -5.62 3.82 -5.77
CA ILE A 8 -4.39 3.02 -5.82
C ILE A 8 -4.50 1.87 -4.82
N VAL A 9 -4.22 0.65 -5.28
CA VAL A 9 -4.10 -0.54 -4.42
C VAL A 9 -2.63 -0.96 -4.38
N ALA A 10 -2.11 -1.20 -3.17
CA ALA A 10 -0.74 -1.64 -2.97
C ALA A 10 -0.72 -2.97 -2.22
N PHE A 11 -0.02 -3.97 -2.76
CA PHE A 11 0.27 -5.21 -2.04
C PHE A 11 1.57 -5.06 -1.26
N CYS A 12 1.51 -5.14 0.07
CA CYS A 12 2.69 -4.99 0.93
C CYS A 12 2.97 -6.30 1.67
N CYS A 13 4.23 -6.73 1.64
CA CYS A 13 4.66 -7.87 2.44
C CYS A 13 4.64 -7.51 3.93
N ASN A 14 4.27 -8.46 4.77
CA ASN A 14 4.11 -8.29 6.20
C ASN A 14 5.42 -7.88 6.89
N TRP A 15 6.56 -8.40 6.41
CA TRP A 15 7.84 -8.29 7.11
C TRP A 15 8.58 -6.97 6.87
N CYS A 16 8.60 -6.48 5.62
CA CYS A 16 9.38 -5.29 5.26
C CYS A 16 8.49 -4.10 4.90
N SER A 17 7.68 -4.23 3.85
CA SER A 17 6.92 -3.10 3.29
C SER A 17 5.79 -2.63 4.20
N TYR A 18 5.05 -3.57 4.82
CA TYR A 18 3.97 -3.21 5.74
C TYR A 18 4.53 -2.57 7.03
N ALA A 19 5.63 -3.10 7.55
CA ALA A 19 6.36 -2.48 8.67
C ALA A 19 6.87 -1.08 8.31
N GLY A 20 7.33 -0.86 7.08
CA GLY A 20 7.69 0.48 6.57
C GLY A 20 6.49 1.44 6.51
N ALA A 21 5.31 0.95 6.14
CA ALA A 21 4.07 1.74 6.17
C ALA A 21 3.67 2.11 7.60
N ASP A 22 3.79 1.16 8.55
CA ASP A 22 3.57 1.43 9.99
C ASP A 22 4.59 2.45 10.53
N LEU A 23 5.85 2.34 10.12
CA LEU A 23 6.89 3.31 10.48
C LEU A 23 6.60 4.71 9.92
N ALA A 24 6.12 4.81 8.68
CA ALA A 24 5.69 6.09 8.11
C ALA A 24 4.55 6.72 8.92
N GLY A 25 3.60 5.90 9.38
CA GLY A 25 2.51 6.33 10.27
C GLY A 25 3.01 6.84 11.63
N THR A 26 3.88 6.07 12.30
CA THR A 26 4.46 6.49 13.59
C THR A 26 5.37 7.71 13.47
N SER A 27 6.06 7.86 12.34
CA SER A 27 6.90 9.02 12.00
C SER A 27 6.09 10.22 11.48
N ARG A 28 4.76 10.10 11.37
CA ARG A 28 3.84 11.15 10.92
C ARG A 28 4.13 11.66 9.51
N ILE A 29 4.71 10.83 8.65
CA ILE A 29 5.01 11.16 7.26
C ILE A 29 3.70 11.24 6.48
N GLN A 30 3.36 12.43 5.98
CA GLN A 30 2.15 12.64 5.19
C GLN A 30 2.34 12.17 3.74
N TYR A 31 1.32 11.53 3.20
CA TYR A 31 1.25 11.08 1.82
C TYR A 31 -0.20 11.16 1.33
N HIS A 32 -0.41 11.02 0.02
CA HIS A 32 -1.75 11.11 -0.55
C HIS A 32 -2.65 9.95 -0.09
N PRO A 33 -3.90 10.18 0.36
CA PRO A 33 -4.81 9.15 0.90
C PRO A 33 -5.39 8.20 -0.16
N ALA A 34 -4.88 8.25 -1.40
CA ALA A 34 -5.37 7.44 -2.53
C ALA A 34 -5.01 5.96 -2.39
N ILE A 35 -3.99 5.65 -1.60
CA ILE A 35 -3.39 4.33 -1.49
C ILE A 35 -4.12 3.50 -0.44
N ARG A 36 -4.50 2.28 -0.82
CA ARG A 36 -5.09 1.28 0.08
C ARG A 36 -4.21 0.04 0.07
N ILE A 37 -3.70 -0.33 1.24
CA ILE A 37 -2.73 -1.43 1.39
C ILE A 37 -3.48 -2.75 1.62
N ILE A 38 -3.13 -3.77 0.84
CA ILE A 38 -3.48 -5.17 1.08
C ILE A 38 -2.25 -5.88 1.64
N ARG A 39 -2.37 -6.42 2.85
CA ARG A 39 -1.27 -7.13 3.51
C ARG A 39 -1.19 -8.58 3.02
N VAL A 40 0.01 -9.01 2.64
CA VAL A 40 0.35 -10.40 2.31
C VAL A 40 1.56 -10.85 3.11
N MET A 41 1.75 -12.15 3.34
CA MET A 41 2.90 -12.63 4.13
C MET A 41 4.24 -12.39 3.44
N CYS A 42 4.31 -12.51 2.11
CA CYS A 42 5.49 -12.25 1.30
C CYS A 42 5.06 -11.71 -0.06
N SER A 43 5.91 -10.91 -0.73
CA SER A 43 5.65 -10.41 -2.09
C SER A 43 5.44 -11.54 -3.10
N GLY A 44 6.04 -12.72 -2.88
CA GLY A 44 5.80 -13.91 -3.70
C GLY A 44 4.36 -14.42 -3.70
N ARG A 45 3.49 -13.93 -2.79
CA ARG A 45 2.05 -14.24 -2.82
C ARG A 45 1.31 -13.51 -3.95
N VAL A 46 1.86 -12.40 -4.45
CA VAL A 46 1.25 -11.56 -5.49
C VAL A 46 1.33 -12.30 -6.83
N SER A 47 0.20 -12.38 -7.53
CA SER A 47 0.04 -13.07 -8.80
C SER A 47 -0.53 -12.09 -9.84
N PRO A 48 -0.23 -12.24 -11.14
CA PRO A 48 -0.87 -11.46 -12.20
C PRO A 48 -2.40 -11.51 -12.19
N LEU A 49 -3.00 -12.57 -11.63
CA LEU A 49 -4.46 -12.66 -11.45
C LEU A 49 -5.03 -11.63 -10.46
N PHE A 50 -4.17 -10.92 -9.71
CA PHE A 50 -4.57 -9.90 -8.74
C PHE A 50 -4.29 -8.46 -9.20
N VAL A 51 -3.65 -8.28 -10.37
CA VAL A 51 -3.19 -6.97 -10.90
C VAL A 51 -3.76 -6.76 -12.30
#